data_AF-A0A812QB72-F1
#
_entry.id   AF-A0A812QB72-F1
#
_cell.length_a   1.000
_cell.length_b   1.000
_cell.length_c   1.000
_cell.angle_alpha   90.00
_cell.angle_beta   90.00
_cell.angle_gamma   90.00
#
_symmetry.space_group_name_H-M   'P 1'
#
loop_
_entity.id
_entity.type
_entity.pdbx_description
1 polymer ?
#
loop_
_entity_poly.entity_id
_entity_poly.type
_entity_poly.pdbx_seq_one_letter_code
_entity_poly.pdbx_strand_id
1 'polypeptide(L)'
;FIQRSLAEKASADIKRQLGSAGGKRADQGPAPYAEALTSVFVAIADIVQEHQQAVEQEFGPENFIVVVRGLLDEADIQGIKVIDKFAKDNAKVFSQQFANSEMRDVGAVLEETAMITQRVQQFNAYIHSVAHSVVDMIDDKASFANNLPVGHCPDDGLPDTKLLHRVQELVSSYVLVEQYFLLQSVEKAVTETDCLDPDDPDVLTTTLIDEAFYIMQESMMRSVTTCDINAVCAVVNNVNAAIVGELRQACPELLRGVPPTSYRRADCVDVQNIANHSKSWFSLGTENL
;
A
#
# COMPACT_ATOMS: atom_id res chain seq x y z
N PHE A 1 -4.82 -20.95 24.41
CA PHE A 1 -5.82 -21.63 23.56
C PHE A 1 -6.26 -20.73 22.40
N ILE A 2 -6.74 -19.51 22.67
CA ILE A 2 -7.17 -18.52 21.66
C ILE A 2 -6.07 -18.24 20.61
N GLN A 3 -4.84 -17.92 21.03
CA GLN A 3 -3.71 -17.71 20.11
C GLN A 3 -3.44 -18.91 19.19
N ARG A 4 -3.50 -20.14 19.71
CA ARG A 4 -3.26 -21.34 18.91
C ARG A 4 -4.38 -21.58 17.89
N SER A 5 -5.63 -21.34 18.29
CA SER A 5 -6.79 -21.42 17.39
C SER A 5 -6.70 -20.36 16.27
N LEU A 6 -6.36 -19.12 16.64
CA LEU A 6 -6.12 -18.02 15.69
C LEU A 6 -4.98 -18.36 14.73
N ALA A 7 -3.84 -18.84 15.24
CA ALA A 7 -2.69 -19.21 14.45
C ALA A 7 -3.02 -20.32 13.43
N GLU A 8 -3.75 -21.36 13.85
CA GLU A 8 -4.16 -22.47 12.98
C GLU A 8 -5.15 -21.99 11.90
N LYS A 9 -6.15 -21.18 12.26
CA LYS A 9 -7.14 -20.62 11.33
C LYS A 9 -6.49 -19.65 10.33
N ALA A 10 -5.73 -18.67 10.81
CA ALA A 10 -5.00 -17.70 9.98
C ALA A 10 -4.04 -18.41 9.02
N SER A 11 -3.28 -19.40 9.51
CA SER A 11 -2.36 -20.16 8.65
C SER A 11 -3.10 -20.96 7.56
N ALA A 12 -4.28 -21.48 7.85
CA ALA A 12 -5.11 -22.19 6.88
C ALA A 12 -5.71 -21.22 5.84
N ASP A 13 -6.21 -20.07 6.27
CA ASP A 13 -6.80 -19.05 5.41
C ASP A 13 -5.75 -18.42 4.48
N ILE A 14 -4.58 -18.07 5.02
CA ILE A 14 -3.42 -17.61 4.22
C ILE A 14 -3.04 -18.67 3.18
N LYS A 15 -2.96 -19.95 3.57
CA LYS A 15 -2.66 -21.03 2.62
C LYS A 15 -3.75 -21.22 1.56
N ARG A 16 -5.01 -20.96 1.89
CA ARG A 16 -6.13 -21.06 0.95
C ARG A 16 -6.12 -19.89 -0.04
N GLN A 17 -5.94 -18.66 0.44
CA GLN A 17 -5.94 -17.44 -0.37
C GLN A 17 -4.70 -17.34 -1.25
N LEU A 18 -3.54 -17.70 -0.71
CA LEU A 18 -2.25 -17.64 -1.42
C LEU A 18 -1.86 -19.00 -2.02
N GLY A 19 -2.81 -19.95 -2.05
CA GLY A 19 -2.63 -21.35 -2.38
C GLY A 19 -2.73 -21.69 -3.86
N SER A 20 -1.68 -21.39 -4.62
CA SER A 20 -1.07 -22.24 -5.68
C SER A 20 -0.08 -21.39 -6.46
N ALA A 21 1.19 -21.80 -6.44
CA ALA A 21 2.26 -21.21 -7.26
C ALA A 21 2.06 -21.42 -8.79
N GLY A 22 0.92 -21.97 -9.22
CA GLY A 22 0.54 -22.17 -10.62
C GLY A 22 -0.90 -21.74 -10.97
N GLY A 23 -1.59 -21.04 -10.06
CA GLY A 23 -2.88 -20.42 -10.39
C GLY A 23 -2.68 -19.19 -11.29
N LYS A 24 -3.43 -19.09 -12.39
CA LYS A 24 -3.42 -17.86 -13.20
C LYS A 24 -3.84 -16.69 -12.29
N ARG A 25 -3.14 -15.57 -12.40
CA ARG A 25 -3.40 -14.27 -11.71
C ARG A 25 -4.86 -13.77 -11.81
N ALA A 26 -5.69 -14.41 -12.65
CA ALA A 26 -7.11 -14.13 -12.84
C ALA A 26 -8.05 -14.80 -11.79
N ASP A 27 -7.57 -15.77 -11.02
CA ASP A 27 -8.36 -16.49 -9.99
C ASP A 27 -8.06 -15.96 -8.56
N GLN A 28 -7.02 -15.12 -8.44
CA GLN A 28 -6.68 -14.37 -7.23
C GLN A 28 -7.29 -12.97 -7.39
N GLY A 29 -7.93 -12.42 -6.35
CA GLY A 29 -8.51 -11.07 -6.38
C GLY A 29 -7.47 -9.99 -6.73
N PRO A 30 -7.86 -8.70 -6.85
CA PRO A 30 -6.96 -7.59 -7.17
C PRO A 30 -5.66 -7.54 -6.35
N ALA A 31 -5.74 -7.92 -5.06
CA ALA A 31 -4.66 -7.77 -4.10
C ALA A 31 -4.69 -8.92 -3.07
N PRO A 32 -4.31 -10.16 -3.46
CA PRO A 32 -4.46 -11.35 -2.64
C PRO A 32 -3.68 -11.28 -1.31
N TYR A 33 -2.55 -10.59 -1.26
CA TYR A 33 -1.75 -10.43 -0.05
C TYR A 33 -2.38 -9.41 0.91
N ALA A 34 -2.94 -8.32 0.38
CA ALA A 34 -3.68 -7.36 1.19
C ALA A 34 -4.98 -7.96 1.76
N GLU A 35 -5.67 -8.81 0.99
CA GLU A 35 -6.83 -9.58 1.45
C GLU A 35 -6.46 -10.60 2.54
N ALA A 36 -5.31 -11.27 2.40
CA ALA A 36 -4.80 -12.17 3.42
C ALA A 36 -4.49 -11.45 4.74
N LEU A 37 -3.86 -10.26 4.68
CA LEU A 37 -3.65 -9.43 5.86
C LEU A 37 -4.97 -8.99 6.50
N THR A 38 -5.92 -8.54 5.69
CA THR A 38 -7.26 -8.16 6.17
C THR A 38 -7.91 -9.32 6.94
N SER A 39 -7.78 -10.54 6.43
CA SER A 39 -8.36 -11.73 7.08
C SER A 39 -7.73 -12.01 8.45
N VAL A 40 -6.41 -11.81 8.59
CA VAL A 40 -5.71 -11.91 9.89
C VAL A 40 -6.22 -10.84 10.86
N PHE A 41 -6.30 -9.59 10.42
CA PHE A 41 -6.69 -8.47 11.27
C PHE A 41 -8.16 -8.53 11.70
N VAL A 42 -9.06 -8.95 10.81
CA VAL A 42 -10.47 -9.18 11.14
C VAL A 42 -10.61 -10.29 12.18
N ALA A 43 -9.88 -11.40 12.03
CA ALA A 43 -9.92 -12.47 13.03
C ALA A 43 -9.44 -12.01 14.42
N ILE A 44 -8.46 -11.09 14.48
CA ILE A 44 -8.03 -10.47 15.74
C ILE A 44 -9.10 -9.52 16.28
N ALA A 45 -9.70 -8.68 15.43
CA ALA A 45 -10.75 -7.76 15.82
C ALA A 45 -11.99 -8.49 16.36
N ASP A 46 -12.37 -9.61 15.75
CA ASP A 46 -13.47 -10.46 16.21
C ASP A 46 -13.20 -10.98 17.63
N ILE A 47 -11.97 -11.44 17.92
CA ILE A 47 -11.56 -11.93 19.25
C ILE A 47 -11.62 -10.80 20.29
N VAL A 48 -11.14 -9.61 19.92
CA VAL A 48 -11.22 -8.42 20.77
C VAL A 48 -12.68 -8.12 21.09
N GLN A 49 -13.54 -8.03 20.07
CA GLN A 49 -14.95 -7.70 20.24
C GLN A 49 -15.73 -8.76 21.04
N GLU A 50 -15.43 -10.04 20.85
CA GLU A 50 -16.10 -11.14 21.54
C GLU A 50 -15.72 -11.22 23.03
N HIS A 51 -14.45 -10.96 23.37
CA HIS A 51 -13.92 -11.27 24.70
C HIS A 51 -13.63 -10.06 25.58
N GLN A 52 -13.58 -8.84 25.04
CA GLN A 52 -13.22 -7.64 25.81
C GLN A 52 -14.06 -7.49 27.08
N GLN A 53 -15.39 -7.40 26.93
CA GLN A 53 -16.29 -7.16 28.05
C GLN A 53 -16.19 -8.24 29.14
N ALA A 54 -16.07 -9.52 28.73
CA ALA A 54 -15.97 -10.63 29.67
C ALA A 54 -14.66 -10.59 30.47
N VAL A 55 -13.53 -10.29 29.80
CA VAL A 55 -12.22 -10.22 30.46
C VAL A 55 -12.17 -9.03 31.41
N GLU A 56 -12.68 -7.87 31.01
CA GLU A 56 -12.72 -6.68 31.86
C GLU A 56 -13.55 -6.90 33.13
N GLN A 57 -14.69 -7.60 33.02
CA GLN A 57 -15.56 -7.86 34.17
C GLN A 57 -14.99 -8.91 35.14
N GLU A 58 -14.37 -9.97 34.62
CA GLU A 58 -13.87 -11.08 35.45
C GLU A 58 -12.45 -10.85 35.98
N PHE A 59 -11.59 -10.19 35.20
CA PHE A 59 -10.16 -10.06 35.48
C PHE A 59 -9.70 -8.60 35.55
N GLY A 60 -10.52 -7.63 35.17
CA GLY A 60 -10.14 -6.22 35.18
C GLY A 60 -9.52 -5.72 33.86
N PRO A 61 -9.62 -4.41 33.57
CA PRO A 61 -9.19 -3.81 32.31
C PRO A 61 -7.68 -3.94 32.05
N GLU A 62 -6.85 -3.87 33.08
CA GLU A 62 -5.38 -4.04 32.96
C GLU A 62 -4.98 -5.41 32.41
N ASN A 63 -5.77 -6.46 32.72
CA ASN A 63 -5.51 -7.81 32.24
C ASN A 63 -5.95 -7.98 30.78
N PHE A 64 -6.93 -7.20 30.31
CA PHE A 64 -7.28 -7.19 28.89
C PHE A 64 -6.15 -6.60 28.02
N ILE A 65 -5.41 -5.60 28.51
CA ILE A 65 -4.22 -5.09 27.79
C ILE A 65 -3.18 -6.19 27.56
N VAL A 66 -3.00 -7.10 28.52
CA VAL A 66 -2.10 -8.26 28.35
C VAL A 66 -2.59 -9.19 27.24
N VAL A 67 -3.90 -9.37 27.10
CA VAL A 67 -4.52 -10.13 26.00
C VAL A 67 -4.24 -9.44 24.66
N VAL A 68 -4.46 -8.11 24.57
CA VAL A 68 -4.20 -7.33 23.35
C VAL A 68 -2.75 -7.46 22.90
N ARG A 69 -1.78 -7.37 23.82
CA ARG A 69 -0.35 -7.61 23.50
C ARG A 69 -0.11 -9.00 22.92
N GLY A 70 -0.75 -10.02 23.49
CA GLY A 70 -0.66 -11.39 22.96
C GLY A 70 -1.30 -11.55 21.57
N LEU A 71 -2.28 -10.72 21.21
CA LEU A 71 -2.85 -10.69 19.86
C LEU A 71 -1.94 -9.94 18.88
N LEU A 72 -1.25 -8.88 19.33
CA LEU A 72 -0.22 -8.21 18.55
C LEU A 72 0.94 -9.15 18.19
N ASP A 73 1.38 -10.00 19.12
CA ASP A 73 2.40 -11.01 18.84
C ASP A 73 1.97 -11.97 17.72
N GLU A 74 0.69 -12.34 17.66
CA GLU A 74 0.16 -13.19 16.59
C GLU A 74 0.00 -12.40 15.28
N ALA A 75 -0.37 -11.13 15.34
CA ALA A 75 -0.37 -10.23 14.18
C ALA A 75 1.04 -10.12 13.57
N ASP A 76 2.07 -9.98 14.40
CA ASP A 76 3.47 -10.01 13.98
C ASP A 76 3.79 -11.31 13.24
N ILE A 77 3.49 -12.46 13.84
CA ILE A 77 3.81 -13.77 13.27
C ILE A 77 3.12 -13.99 11.92
N GLN A 78 1.82 -13.69 11.81
CA GLN A 78 1.07 -13.98 10.59
C GLN A 78 1.24 -12.89 9.54
N GLY A 79 1.23 -11.62 9.94
CA GLY A 79 1.39 -10.49 9.04
C GLY A 79 2.76 -10.48 8.37
N ILE A 80 3.84 -10.75 9.12
CA ILE A 80 5.20 -10.80 8.56
C ILE A 80 5.30 -11.95 7.55
N LYS A 81 4.68 -13.12 7.79
CA LYS A 81 4.68 -14.22 6.81
C LYS A 81 4.04 -13.81 5.48
N VAL A 82 2.94 -13.05 5.52
CA VAL A 82 2.27 -12.56 4.30
C VAL A 82 3.16 -11.57 3.57
N ILE A 83 3.73 -10.58 4.29
CA ILE A 83 4.62 -9.56 3.71
C ILE A 83 5.89 -10.20 3.11
N ASP A 84 6.52 -11.14 3.82
CA ASP A 84 7.72 -11.81 3.33
C ASP A 84 7.45 -12.67 2.11
N LYS A 85 6.28 -13.33 2.06
CA LYS A 85 5.86 -14.06 0.86
C LYS A 85 5.63 -13.11 -0.31
N PHE A 86 4.94 -11.98 -0.10
CA PHE A 86 4.74 -10.95 -1.13
C PHE A 86 6.06 -10.41 -1.66
N ALA A 87 6.98 -10.03 -0.76
CA ALA A 87 8.30 -9.51 -1.12
C ALA A 87 9.12 -10.54 -1.91
N LYS A 88 9.03 -11.83 -1.53
CA LYS A 88 9.70 -12.93 -2.24
C LYS A 88 9.13 -13.16 -3.63
N ASP A 89 7.80 -13.20 -3.76
CA ASP A 89 7.14 -13.46 -5.04
C ASP A 89 7.34 -12.29 -6.02
N ASN A 90 7.58 -11.08 -5.51
CA ASN A 90 7.87 -9.87 -6.28
C ASN A 90 9.33 -9.41 -6.21
N ALA A 91 10.26 -10.31 -5.88
CA ALA A 91 11.67 -9.96 -5.66
C ALA A 91 12.35 -9.27 -6.86
N LYS A 92 11.89 -9.53 -8.09
CA LYS A 92 12.41 -8.86 -9.31
C LYS A 92 12.16 -7.36 -9.29
N VAL A 93 10.99 -6.93 -8.81
CA VAL A 93 10.63 -5.52 -8.70
C VAL A 93 11.39 -4.87 -7.55
N PHE A 94 11.42 -5.52 -6.38
CA PHE A 94 12.10 -4.96 -5.20
C PHE A 94 13.63 -4.96 -5.28
N SER A 95 14.24 -5.85 -6.07
CA SER A 95 15.68 -5.83 -6.34
C SER A 95 16.12 -4.77 -7.36
N GLN A 96 15.19 -3.93 -7.82
CA GLN A 96 15.43 -2.87 -8.80
C GLN A 96 15.99 -3.39 -10.15
N GLN A 97 15.78 -4.67 -10.44
CA GLN A 97 16.15 -5.30 -11.70
C GLN A 97 15.04 -5.10 -12.73
N PHE A 98 14.72 -3.84 -13.00
CA PHE A 98 13.56 -3.46 -13.80
C PHE A 98 13.68 -3.78 -15.29
N ALA A 99 14.90 -4.02 -15.79
CA ALA A 99 15.17 -4.31 -17.21
C ALA A 99 14.37 -5.51 -17.78
N ASN A 100 13.85 -6.38 -16.91
CA ASN A 100 13.04 -7.55 -17.28
C ASN A 100 11.60 -7.49 -16.76
N SER A 101 11.15 -6.33 -16.28
CA SER A 101 9.82 -6.13 -15.67
C SER A 101 8.98 -5.21 -16.54
N GLU A 102 7.76 -5.64 -16.88
CA GLU A 102 6.82 -4.75 -17.57
C GLU A 102 6.29 -3.69 -16.62
N MET A 103 6.06 -2.45 -17.10
CA MET A 103 5.48 -1.35 -16.30
C MET A 103 4.17 -1.75 -15.63
N ARG A 104 3.36 -2.58 -16.29
CA ARG A 104 2.12 -3.12 -15.73
C ARG A 104 2.36 -3.97 -14.48
N ASP A 105 3.40 -4.81 -14.50
CA ASP A 105 3.75 -5.64 -13.35
C ASP A 105 4.27 -4.80 -12.19
N VAL A 106 5.08 -3.79 -12.49
CA VAL A 106 5.57 -2.83 -11.48
C VAL A 106 4.41 -2.07 -10.85
N GLY A 107 3.48 -1.56 -11.65
CA GLY A 107 2.28 -0.86 -11.16
C GLY A 107 1.42 -1.74 -10.26
N ALA A 108 1.20 -3.01 -10.63
CA ALA A 108 0.45 -3.95 -9.79
C ALA A 108 1.14 -4.22 -8.43
N VAL A 109 2.47 -4.33 -8.42
CA VAL A 109 3.24 -4.49 -7.17
C VAL A 109 3.17 -3.23 -6.31
N LEU A 110 3.24 -2.04 -6.90
CA LEU A 110 3.11 -0.78 -6.16
C LEU A 110 1.72 -0.64 -5.53
N GLU A 111 0.67 -0.95 -6.28
CA GLU A 111 -0.70 -0.91 -5.80
C GLU A 111 -0.91 -1.85 -4.60
N GLU A 112 -0.49 -3.11 -4.73
CA GLU A 112 -0.63 -4.08 -3.65
C GLU A 112 0.28 -3.74 -2.45
N THR A 113 1.46 -3.16 -2.68
CA THR A 113 2.32 -2.65 -1.60
C THR A 113 1.64 -1.52 -0.82
N ALA A 114 1.00 -0.59 -1.52
CA ALA A 114 0.27 0.51 -0.90
C ALA A 114 -0.90 -0.02 -0.06
N MET A 115 -1.68 -0.97 -0.60
CA MET A 115 -2.76 -1.62 0.15
C MET A 115 -2.26 -2.41 1.37
N ILE A 116 -1.17 -3.18 1.25
CA ILE A 116 -0.56 -3.90 2.38
C ILE A 116 -0.21 -2.92 3.51
N THR A 117 0.46 -1.82 3.15
CA THR A 117 0.85 -0.77 4.11
C THR A 117 -0.39 -0.16 4.76
N GLN A 118 -1.42 0.16 3.96
CA GLN A 118 -2.70 0.67 4.43
C GLN A 118 -3.32 -0.23 5.50
N ARG A 119 -3.43 -1.54 5.21
CA ARG A 119 -4.08 -2.50 6.13
C ARG A 119 -3.36 -2.60 7.46
N VAL A 120 -2.03 -2.58 7.44
CA VAL A 120 -1.23 -2.63 8.67
C VAL A 120 -1.40 -1.34 9.47
N GLN A 121 -1.37 -0.17 8.83
CA GLN A 121 -1.57 1.12 9.50
C GLN A 121 -2.98 1.24 10.10
N GLN A 122 -4.01 0.81 9.37
CA GLN A 122 -5.40 0.78 9.84
C GLN A 122 -5.58 -0.16 11.04
N PHE A 123 -5.03 -1.38 10.96
CA PHE A 123 -5.05 -2.32 12.07
C PHE A 123 -4.35 -1.77 13.30
N ASN A 124 -3.19 -1.15 13.12
CA ASN A 124 -2.44 -0.53 14.20
C ASN A 124 -3.28 0.57 14.88
N ALA A 125 -3.83 1.50 14.10
CA ALA A 125 -4.68 2.57 14.64
C ALA A 125 -5.91 2.00 15.39
N TYR A 126 -6.55 0.96 14.85
CA TYR A 126 -7.66 0.28 15.49
C TYR A 126 -7.25 -0.32 16.86
N ILE A 127 -6.18 -1.12 16.91
CA ILE A 127 -5.77 -1.77 18.16
C ILE A 127 -5.31 -0.76 19.22
N HIS A 128 -4.60 0.29 18.82
CA HIS A 128 -4.24 1.38 19.73
C HIS A 128 -5.48 2.10 20.25
N SER A 129 -6.49 2.35 19.41
CA SER A 129 -7.76 2.93 19.85
C SER A 129 -8.51 2.06 20.86
N VAL A 130 -8.51 0.73 20.66
CA VAL A 130 -9.11 -0.22 21.61
C VAL A 130 -8.37 -0.16 22.95
N ALA A 131 -7.05 -0.31 22.92
CA ALA A 131 -6.24 -0.36 24.12
C ALA A 131 -6.29 0.97 24.90
N HIS A 132 -6.27 2.11 24.21
CA HIS A 132 -6.46 3.42 24.83
C HIS A 132 -7.81 3.52 25.56
N SER A 133 -8.90 3.07 24.92
CA SER A 133 -10.23 3.04 25.56
C SER A 133 -10.27 2.14 26.80
N VAL A 134 -9.50 1.06 26.83
CA VAL A 134 -9.40 0.14 27.98
C VAL A 134 -8.60 0.79 29.11
N VAL A 135 -7.46 1.40 28.80
CA VAL A 135 -6.64 2.15 29.76
C VAL A 135 -7.44 3.31 30.36
N ASP A 136 -8.35 3.91 29.59
CA ASP A 136 -9.21 4.98 30.08
C ASP A 136 -10.17 4.57 31.20
N MET A 137 -10.49 3.28 31.31
CA MET A 137 -11.31 2.71 32.38
C MET A 137 -10.52 2.33 33.63
N ILE A 138 -9.18 2.40 33.60
CA ILE A 138 -8.33 2.09 34.75
C ILE A 138 -8.33 3.26 35.74
N ASP A 139 -8.69 3.00 37.00
CA ASP A 139 -8.77 4.02 38.06
C ASP A 139 -7.40 4.67 38.36
N ASP A 140 -6.34 3.88 38.50
CA ASP A 140 -4.98 4.34 38.79
C ASP A 140 -4.06 4.20 37.56
N LYS A 141 -4.28 5.08 36.58
CA LYS A 141 -3.46 5.15 35.36
C LYS A 141 -1.97 5.38 35.64
N ALA A 142 -1.64 6.08 36.71
CA ALA A 142 -0.24 6.35 37.08
C ALA A 142 0.46 5.07 37.54
N SER A 143 -0.19 4.27 38.38
CA SER A 143 0.33 2.96 38.77
C SER A 143 0.41 2.02 37.57
N PHE A 144 -0.61 1.99 36.70
CA PHE A 144 -0.57 1.19 35.48
C PHE A 144 0.65 1.54 34.61
N ALA A 145 0.84 2.83 34.28
CA ALA A 145 1.95 3.31 33.46
C ALA A 145 3.32 3.00 34.08
N ASN A 146 3.46 3.13 35.40
CA ASN A 146 4.72 2.84 36.12
C ASN A 146 5.06 1.33 36.15
N ASN A 147 4.08 0.45 35.98
CA ASN A 147 4.27 -1.00 35.95
C ASN A 147 4.39 -1.57 34.52
N LEU A 148 4.38 -0.72 33.50
CA LEU A 148 4.56 -1.15 32.12
C LEU A 148 5.97 -1.68 31.87
N PRO A 149 6.12 -2.74 31.04
CA PRO A 149 7.44 -3.13 30.57
C PRO A 149 8.06 -2.01 29.72
N VAL A 150 9.39 -1.96 29.70
CA VAL A 150 10.15 -0.98 28.92
C VAL A 150 9.73 -1.02 27.44
N GLY A 151 9.55 0.15 26.83
CA GLY A 151 9.18 0.28 25.42
C GLY A 151 7.68 0.18 25.12
N HIS A 152 6.82 0.08 26.14
CA HIS A 152 5.37 0.16 25.97
C HIS A 152 4.89 1.61 26.11
N CYS A 153 3.94 2.00 25.26
CA CYS A 153 3.32 3.32 25.28
C CYS A 153 2.54 3.51 26.61
N PRO A 154 2.75 4.62 27.34
CA PRO A 154 2.02 4.88 28.58
C PRO A 154 0.50 5.04 28.40
N ASP A 155 0.07 5.52 27.22
CA ASP A 155 -1.32 5.92 26.97
C ASP A 155 -2.23 4.73 26.59
N ASP A 156 -1.66 3.63 26.08
CA ASP A 156 -2.42 2.45 25.67
C ASP A 156 -1.80 1.13 26.15
N GLY A 157 -0.59 1.19 26.73
CA GLY A 157 0.12 0.03 27.24
C GLY A 157 0.61 -0.93 26.16
N LEU A 158 0.70 -0.55 24.88
CA LEU A 158 1.13 -1.43 23.79
C LEU A 158 2.60 -1.18 23.40
N PRO A 159 3.34 -2.21 22.96
CA PRO A 159 4.70 -2.06 22.44
C PRO A 159 4.70 -1.70 20.95
N ASP A 160 5.83 -1.21 20.45
CA ASP A 160 6.11 -1.21 19.01
C ASP A 160 6.11 -2.64 18.47
N THR A 161 5.51 -2.83 17.29
CA THR A 161 5.32 -4.16 16.68
C THR A 161 6.35 -4.44 15.60
N LYS A 162 6.79 -5.70 15.49
CA LYS A 162 7.72 -6.10 14.42
C LYS A 162 7.07 -5.99 13.05
N LEU A 163 5.75 -6.15 12.98
CA LEU A 163 4.96 -5.96 11.78
C LEU A 163 5.06 -4.53 11.26
N LEU A 164 4.95 -3.52 12.13
CA LEU A 164 5.15 -2.12 11.74
C LEU A 164 6.56 -1.89 11.21
N HIS A 165 7.59 -2.37 11.90
CA HIS A 165 8.97 -2.25 11.41
C HIS A 165 9.15 -2.91 10.04
N ARG A 166 8.55 -4.09 9.84
CA ARG A 166 8.61 -4.79 8.56
C ARG A 166 7.92 -4.05 7.43
N VAL A 167 6.79 -3.39 7.72
CA VAL A 167 6.10 -2.51 6.78
C VAL A 167 6.94 -1.27 6.45
N GLN A 168 7.64 -0.69 7.41
CA GLN A 168 8.53 0.46 7.14
C GLN A 168 9.68 0.10 6.19
N GLU A 169 10.23 -1.11 6.29
CA GLU A 169 11.20 -1.63 5.30
C GLU A 169 10.55 -1.79 3.90
N LEU A 170 9.29 -2.25 3.85
CA LEU A 170 8.55 -2.39 2.61
C LEU A 170 8.25 -1.02 1.97
N VAL A 171 7.87 -0.02 2.77
CA VAL A 171 7.66 1.37 2.36
C VAL A 171 8.95 1.98 1.81
N SER A 172 10.09 1.69 2.44
CA SER A 172 11.39 2.14 1.94
C SER A 172 11.68 1.61 0.54
N SER A 173 11.30 0.36 0.26
CA SER A 173 11.42 -0.24 -1.08
C SER A 173 10.39 0.35 -2.06
N TYR A 174 9.15 0.56 -1.60
CA TYR A 174 8.08 1.19 -2.37
C TYR A 174 8.50 2.54 -2.94
N VAL A 175 9.06 3.44 -2.13
CA VAL A 175 9.46 4.79 -2.57
C VAL A 175 10.43 4.74 -3.77
N LEU A 176 11.35 3.77 -3.78
CA LEU A 176 12.33 3.60 -4.85
C LEU A 176 11.68 3.05 -6.13
N VAL A 177 10.78 2.08 -5.99
CA VAL A 177 10.04 1.49 -7.11
C VAL A 177 9.07 2.53 -7.71
N GLU A 178 8.42 3.32 -6.86
CA GLU A 178 7.47 4.37 -7.23
C GLU A 178 8.18 5.49 -8.00
N GLN A 179 9.38 5.89 -7.55
CA GLN A 179 10.23 6.84 -8.28
C GLN A 179 10.54 6.34 -9.69
N TYR A 180 10.97 5.08 -9.81
CA TYR A 180 11.28 4.47 -11.09
C TYR A 180 10.05 4.42 -12.02
N PHE A 181 8.92 3.95 -11.49
CA PHE A 181 7.66 3.88 -12.22
C PHE A 181 7.22 5.24 -12.75
N LEU A 182 7.28 6.28 -11.91
CA LEU A 182 6.91 7.64 -12.29
C LEU A 182 7.79 8.16 -13.44
N LEU A 183 9.11 8.07 -13.30
CA LEU A 183 10.05 8.60 -14.30
C LEU A 183 9.88 7.88 -15.65
N GLN A 184 9.80 6.55 -15.64
CA GLN A 184 9.63 5.78 -16.88
C GLN A 184 8.26 5.99 -17.54
N SER A 185 7.20 6.15 -16.75
CA SER A 185 5.87 6.42 -17.28
C SER A 185 5.80 7.80 -17.95
N VAL A 186 6.45 8.81 -17.36
CA VAL A 186 6.55 10.15 -17.95
C VAL A 186 7.43 10.13 -19.21
N GLU A 187 8.59 9.48 -19.18
CA GLU A 187 9.48 9.34 -20.36
C GLU A 187 8.76 8.69 -21.54
N LYS A 188 7.97 7.65 -21.27
CA LYS A 188 7.14 6.97 -22.27
C LYS A 188 6.08 7.91 -22.85
N ALA A 189 5.37 8.67 -22.00
CA ALA A 189 4.38 9.65 -22.45
C ALA A 189 5.02 10.73 -23.37
N VAL A 190 6.22 11.21 -23.03
CA VAL A 190 6.99 12.18 -23.85
C VAL A 190 7.33 11.60 -25.22
N THR A 191 7.72 10.33 -25.27
CA THR A 191 8.23 9.71 -26.50
C THR A 191 7.11 9.21 -27.43
N GLU A 192 6.00 8.73 -26.87
CA GLU A 192 5.00 7.94 -27.61
C GLU A 192 3.66 8.64 -27.84
N THR A 193 3.30 9.65 -27.04
CA THR A 193 1.92 10.18 -27.04
C THR A 193 1.78 11.62 -27.50
N ASP A 194 2.87 12.31 -27.86
CA ASP A 194 2.78 13.69 -28.29
C ASP A 194 2.06 13.82 -29.65
N CYS A 195 0.79 14.23 -29.59
CA CYS A 195 0.01 14.65 -30.75
C CYS A 195 -0.67 16.00 -30.45
N LEU A 196 -0.34 16.99 -31.27
CA LEU A 196 -1.17 18.17 -31.46
C LEU A 196 -2.02 17.91 -32.69
N ASP A 197 -3.35 18.00 -32.57
CA ASP A 197 -4.22 18.10 -33.74
C ASP A 197 -4.31 19.58 -34.13
N PRO A 198 -3.58 20.04 -35.16
CA PRO A 198 -3.58 21.45 -35.54
C PRO A 198 -4.90 21.93 -36.13
N ASP A 199 -5.80 21.00 -36.48
CA ASP A 199 -7.08 21.30 -37.14
C ASP A 199 -8.26 21.40 -36.15
N ASP A 200 -8.05 21.04 -34.87
CA ASP A 200 -9.06 21.15 -33.81
C ASP A 200 -8.84 22.42 -32.96
N PRO A 201 -9.66 23.47 -33.11
CA PRO A 201 -9.51 24.71 -32.35
C PRO A 201 -9.80 24.57 -30.84
N ASP A 202 -10.40 23.46 -30.41
CA ASP A 202 -10.68 23.18 -29.00
C ASP A 202 -9.49 22.49 -28.28
N VAL A 203 -8.48 22.01 -29.02
CA VAL A 203 -7.26 21.37 -28.47
C VAL A 203 -6.20 22.44 -28.17
N LEU A 204 -6.14 22.87 -26.91
CA LEU A 204 -5.25 23.94 -26.44
C LEU A 204 -3.91 23.45 -25.85
N THR A 205 -3.80 22.16 -25.53
CA THR A 205 -2.65 21.53 -24.87
C THR A 205 -2.29 20.20 -25.53
N THR A 206 -1.04 19.78 -25.39
CA THR A 206 -0.58 18.49 -25.91
C THR A 206 -1.14 17.36 -25.04
N THR A 207 -1.48 16.22 -25.65
CA THR A 207 -1.88 15.00 -24.95
C THR A 207 -0.82 14.51 -23.94
N LEU A 208 0.46 14.84 -24.18
CA LEU A 208 1.55 14.61 -23.24
C LEU A 208 1.28 15.23 -21.86
N ILE A 209 0.82 16.49 -21.83
CA ILE A 209 0.58 17.19 -20.56
C ILE A 209 -0.51 16.46 -19.78
N ASP A 210 -1.61 16.11 -20.42
CA ASP A 210 -2.72 15.40 -19.77
C ASP A 210 -2.29 14.03 -19.23
N GLU A 211 -1.51 13.26 -20.01
CA GLU A 211 -1.02 11.95 -19.57
C GLU A 211 0.00 12.05 -18.43
N ALA A 212 0.95 12.99 -18.52
CA ALA A 212 1.96 13.18 -17.47
C ALA A 212 1.32 13.62 -16.15
N PHE A 213 0.37 14.55 -16.18
CA PHE A 213 -0.36 14.97 -14.98
C PHE A 213 -1.23 13.84 -14.42
N TYR A 214 -1.84 13.01 -15.28
CA TYR A 214 -2.58 11.83 -14.84
C TYR A 214 -1.68 10.83 -14.10
N ILE A 215 -0.51 10.49 -14.67
CA ILE A 215 0.48 9.59 -14.06
C ILE A 215 0.98 10.13 -12.72
N MET A 216 1.29 11.44 -12.65
CA MET A 216 1.74 12.09 -11.41
C MET A 216 0.64 12.07 -10.35
N GLN A 217 -0.61 12.36 -10.73
CA GLN A 217 -1.75 12.30 -9.82
C GLN A 217 -1.95 10.87 -9.29
N GLU A 218 -1.88 9.86 -10.17
CA GLU A 218 -2.01 8.45 -9.78
C GLU A 218 -0.92 8.05 -8.78
N SER A 219 0.33 8.41 -9.04
CA SER A 219 1.47 8.19 -8.13
C SER A 219 1.26 8.83 -6.75
N MET A 220 0.80 10.08 -6.71
CA MET A 220 0.48 10.76 -5.45
C MET A 220 -0.67 10.09 -4.71
N MET A 221 -1.78 9.77 -5.39
CA MET A 221 -2.93 9.12 -4.75
C MET A 221 -2.57 7.74 -4.21
N ARG A 222 -1.80 6.94 -4.96
CA ARG A 222 -1.29 5.66 -4.49
C ARG A 222 -0.37 5.81 -3.27
N SER A 223 0.47 6.85 -3.24
CA SER A 223 1.28 7.14 -2.04
C SER A 223 0.43 7.47 -0.82
N VAL A 224 -0.71 8.16 -0.99
CA VAL A 224 -1.66 8.42 0.11
C VAL A 224 -2.29 7.12 0.63
N THR A 225 -2.58 6.16 -0.26
CA THR A 225 -3.10 4.84 0.13
C THR A 225 -2.16 4.12 1.11
N THR A 226 -0.85 4.35 1.04
CA THR A 226 0.10 3.75 2.01
C THR A 226 -0.20 4.12 3.47
N CYS A 227 -0.93 5.22 3.71
CA CYS A 227 -1.11 5.81 5.04
C CYS A 227 0.21 6.12 5.76
N ASP A 228 1.30 6.33 5.02
CA ASP A 228 2.62 6.71 5.54
C ASP A 228 3.01 8.10 5.04
N ILE A 229 3.15 9.06 5.97
CA ILE A 229 3.45 10.45 5.63
C ILE A 229 4.85 10.61 5.00
N ASN A 230 5.80 9.74 5.35
CA ASN A 230 7.15 9.81 4.79
C ASN A 230 7.13 9.33 3.33
N ALA A 231 6.36 8.29 3.03
CA ALA A 231 6.13 7.82 1.66
C ALA A 231 5.47 8.92 0.81
N VAL A 232 4.41 9.56 1.31
CA VAL A 232 3.73 10.67 0.63
C VAL A 232 4.70 11.81 0.34
N CYS A 233 5.47 12.26 1.34
CA CYS A 233 6.47 13.30 1.17
C CYS A 233 7.53 12.94 0.12
N ALA A 234 8.03 11.70 0.14
CA ALA A 234 9.03 11.25 -0.82
C ALA A 234 8.47 11.21 -2.25
N VAL A 235 7.25 10.71 -2.45
CA VAL A 235 6.61 10.64 -3.77
C VAL A 235 6.27 12.03 -4.31
N VAL A 236 5.77 12.94 -3.48
CA VAL A 236 5.54 14.34 -3.88
C VAL A 236 6.84 15.01 -4.32
N ASN A 237 7.95 14.73 -3.63
CA ASN A 237 9.26 15.23 -4.06
C ASN A 237 9.71 14.63 -5.40
N ASN A 238 9.43 13.35 -5.65
CA ASN A 238 9.70 12.71 -6.95
C ASN A 238 8.85 13.33 -8.07
N VAL A 239 7.57 13.63 -7.81
CA VAL A 239 6.70 14.34 -8.75
C VAL A 239 7.22 15.74 -9.06
N ASN A 240 7.63 16.49 -8.05
CA ASN A 240 8.24 17.80 -8.26
C ASN A 240 9.52 17.71 -9.11
N ALA A 241 10.35 16.68 -8.88
CA ALA A 241 11.54 16.43 -9.70
C ALA A 241 11.19 16.10 -11.17
N ALA A 242 10.17 15.28 -11.42
CA ALA A 242 9.71 14.95 -12.76
C ALA A 242 9.16 16.17 -13.52
N ILE A 243 8.45 17.08 -12.83
CA ILE A 243 7.97 18.34 -13.41
C ILE A 243 9.14 19.25 -13.80
N VAL A 244 10.09 19.45 -12.88
CA VAL A 244 11.22 20.37 -13.08
C VAL A 244 12.27 19.83 -14.06
N GLY A 245 12.42 18.51 -14.13
CA GLY A 245 13.35 17.80 -15.00
C GLY A 245 12.74 17.46 -16.35
N GLU A 246 12.02 16.33 -16.41
CA GLU A 246 11.53 15.69 -17.64
C GLU A 246 10.57 16.59 -18.42
N LEU A 247 9.49 17.08 -17.78
CA LEU A 247 8.49 17.90 -18.47
C LEU A 247 9.06 19.24 -18.93
N ARG A 248 9.89 19.88 -18.11
CA ARG A 248 10.54 21.15 -18.49
C ARG A 248 11.46 20.98 -19.70
N GLN A 249 12.14 19.84 -19.84
CA GLN A 249 13.03 19.57 -20.97
C GLN A 249 12.26 19.21 -22.23
N ALA A 250 11.12 18.51 -22.12
CA ALA A 250 10.27 18.17 -23.26
C ALA A 250 9.55 19.40 -23.86
N CYS A 251 9.07 20.34 -23.04
CA CYS A 251 8.26 21.48 -23.49
C CYS A 251 8.92 22.38 -24.57
N PRO A 252 10.21 22.76 -24.50
CA PRO A 252 10.85 23.58 -25.53
C PRO A 252 11.02 22.89 -26.89
N GLU A 253 11.17 21.57 -26.94
CA GLU A 253 11.28 20.81 -28.19
C GLU A 253 9.93 20.76 -28.92
N LEU A 254 8.88 20.58 -28.13
CA LEU A 254 7.46 20.67 -28.49
C LEU A 254 7.07 22.04 -29.06
N LEU A 255 7.42 23.13 -28.37
CA LEU A 255 7.15 24.50 -28.82
C LEU A 255 7.93 24.89 -30.08
N ARG A 256 8.97 24.14 -30.44
CA ARG A 256 9.73 24.33 -31.69
C ARG A 256 9.15 23.55 -32.88
N GLY A 257 8.09 22.77 -32.69
CA GLY A 257 7.43 22.02 -33.76
C GLY A 257 8.27 20.87 -34.32
N VAL A 258 9.21 20.34 -33.53
CA VAL A 258 10.02 19.18 -33.93
C VAL A 258 9.22 17.92 -33.58
N PRO A 259 8.77 17.12 -34.55
CA PRO A 259 8.06 15.88 -34.25
C PRO A 259 9.01 14.90 -33.52
N PRO A 260 8.51 14.11 -32.54
CA PRO A 260 9.32 13.13 -31.84
C PRO A 260 9.95 12.14 -32.83
N THR A 261 11.20 11.77 -32.58
CA THR A 261 12.06 11.05 -33.54
C THR A 261 11.66 9.60 -33.85
N SER A 262 10.51 9.13 -33.36
CA SER A 262 9.98 7.80 -33.68
C SER A 262 8.45 7.76 -33.70
N TYR A 263 7.85 8.46 -34.66
CA TYR A 263 6.41 8.37 -34.93
C TYR A 263 6.05 6.99 -35.52
N ARG A 264 5.66 6.02 -34.66
CA ARG A 264 4.98 4.78 -35.09
C ARG A 264 3.58 4.74 -34.48
N ARG A 265 2.60 5.11 -35.30
CA ARG A 265 1.15 5.15 -35.04
C ARG A 265 0.52 3.83 -34.55
N ALA A 266 1.29 2.75 -34.40
CA ALA A 266 0.81 1.43 -34.04
C ALA A 266 0.78 1.17 -32.51
N ASP A 267 1.48 1.98 -31.71
CA ASP A 267 1.72 1.67 -30.29
C ASP A 267 0.78 2.45 -29.31
N CYS A 268 0.01 3.44 -29.78
CA CYS A 268 -0.93 4.21 -28.93
C CYS A 268 -2.04 3.37 -28.30
N VAL A 269 -2.36 2.19 -28.86
CA VAL A 269 -3.42 1.32 -28.34
C VAL A 269 -3.04 0.74 -26.97
N ASP A 270 -1.76 0.53 -26.70
CA ASP A 270 -1.30 -0.09 -25.46
C ASP A 270 -1.29 0.87 -24.26
N VAL A 271 -1.05 2.17 -24.48
CA VAL A 271 -1.06 3.19 -23.41
C VAL A 271 -2.50 3.52 -22.98
N GLN A 272 -3.41 3.67 -23.94
CA GLN A 272 -4.85 3.84 -23.64
C GLN A 272 -5.41 2.63 -22.87
N ASN A 273 -4.95 1.41 -23.18
CA ASN A 273 -5.36 0.21 -22.46
C ASN A 273 -4.81 0.14 -21.03
N ILE A 274 -3.61 0.68 -20.77
CA ILE A 274 -3.06 0.80 -19.41
C ILE A 274 -3.88 1.79 -18.59
N ALA A 275 -4.18 2.98 -19.14
CA ALA A 275 -5.00 4.00 -18.46
C ALA A 275 -6.47 3.56 -18.26
N ASN A 276 -7.04 2.83 -19.22
CA ASN A 276 -8.43 2.35 -19.14
C ASN A 276 -8.58 1.13 -18.21
N HIS A 277 -7.55 0.30 -18.05
CA HIS A 277 -7.55 -0.75 -17.02
C HIS A 277 -7.48 -0.13 -15.62
N SER A 278 -6.62 0.87 -15.36
CA SER A 278 -6.59 1.57 -14.06
C SER A 278 -7.93 2.23 -13.70
N LYS A 279 -8.65 2.79 -14.68
CA LYS A 279 -10.01 3.35 -14.51
C LYS A 279 -11.06 2.31 -14.10
N SER A 280 -10.95 1.06 -14.56
CA SER A 280 -11.87 -0.03 -14.22
C SER A 280 -11.75 -0.50 -12.76
N TRP A 281 -10.58 -0.34 -12.13
CA TRP A 281 -10.36 -0.74 -10.75
C TRP A 281 -10.85 0.32 -9.76
N PHE A 282 -10.72 1.61 -10.10
CA PHE A 282 -11.25 2.69 -9.26
C PHE A 282 -12.78 2.66 -9.12
N SER A 283 -13.51 2.26 -10.17
CA SER A 283 -14.98 2.08 -10.07
C SER A 283 -15.41 0.93 -9.16
N LEU A 284 -14.58 -0.12 -9.01
CA LEU A 284 -14.87 -1.26 -8.15
C LEU A 284 -14.50 -1.01 -6.67
N GLY A 285 -13.54 -0.12 -6.41
CA GLY A 285 -13.10 0.25 -5.05
C GLY A 285 -14.04 1.21 -4.33
N THR A 286 -14.91 1.94 -5.05
CA THR A 286 -15.89 2.87 -4.46
C THR A 286 -17.25 2.25 -4.18
N GLU A 287 -17.53 1.02 -4.67
CA GLU A 287 -18.83 0.35 -4.50
C GLU A 287 -18.92 -0.54 -3.25
N ASN A 288 -17.84 -0.68 -2.47
CA ASN A 288 -17.82 -1.47 -1.23
C ASN A 288 -17.25 -0.69 -0.03
N LEU A 289 -17.53 0.62 0.04
CA LEU A 289 -17.43 1.40 1.28
C LEU A 289 -18.79 1.45 1.98
#